data_AF-A0A8T1GIY0-F1
#
_entry.id   AF-A0A8T1GIY0-F1
#
_cell.length_a   1.000
_cell.length_b   1.000
_cell.length_c   1.000
_cell.angle_alpha   90.00
_cell.angle_beta   90.00
_cell.angle_gamma   90.00
#
_symmetry.space_group_name_H-M   'P 1'
#
loop_
_entity.id
_entity.type
_entity.pdbx_description
1 polymer ?
#
loop_
_entity_poly.entity_id
_entity_poly.type
_entity_poly.pdbx_seq_one_letter_code
_entity_poly.pdbx_strand_id
1 'polypeptide(L)'
;MGEAMKSGMVLTMSLWTDHAAQVLWLDSDYPVTADPKKPGVSRGTCAKTSGVPKEVIAEQAEATVAFSNIRVGDIGSTVKGVGTSKTTTTKKTTTTPATETANEADPEVGADADPEEVGADADTETGPSTSTSSCKRRH
;
A
#
# COMPACT_ATOMS: atom_id res chain seq x y z
N MET A 1 -2.74 13.88 5.56
CA MET A 1 -1.45 13.40 5.00
C MET A 1 -0.43 14.53 4.75
N GLY A 2 -0.79 15.63 4.07
CA GLY A 2 0.17 16.70 3.73
C GLY A 2 0.84 17.39 4.93
N GLU A 3 0.11 17.64 6.01
CA GLU A 3 0.68 18.22 7.25
C GLU A 3 1.64 17.26 7.97
N ALA A 4 1.33 15.96 7.98
CA ALA A 4 2.22 14.94 8.52
C ALA A 4 3.56 14.88 7.75
N MET A 5 3.51 14.97 6.42
CA MET A 5 4.72 15.04 5.59
C MET A 5 5.56 16.29 5.87
N LYS A 6 4.92 17.45 6.13
CA LYS A 6 5.62 18.70 6.49
C LYS A 6 6.26 18.63 7.88
N SER A 7 5.65 17.88 8.79
CA SER A 7 6.13 17.72 10.17
C SER A 7 7.32 16.76 10.29
N GLY A 8 7.68 16.10 9.20
CA GLY A 8 8.71 15.06 9.17
C GLY A 8 8.12 13.68 9.48
N MET A 9 8.64 12.67 8.77
CA MET A 9 8.26 11.27 8.94
C MET A 9 9.53 10.40 8.98
N VAL A 10 9.41 9.21 9.57
CA VAL A 10 10.49 8.21 9.59
C VAL A 10 10.33 7.27 8.39
N LEU A 11 11.42 7.04 7.65
CA LEU A 11 11.45 6.05 6.57
C LEU A 11 11.54 4.64 7.16
N THR A 12 10.58 3.78 6.84
CA THR A 12 10.56 2.37 7.24
C THR A 12 10.62 1.48 6.01
N MET A 13 11.47 0.45 6.04
CA MET A 13 11.67 -0.51 4.96
C MET A 13 11.59 -1.91 5.55
N SER A 14 10.78 -2.79 4.95
CA SER A 14 10.49 -4.11 5.52
C SER A 14 10.21 -5.15 4.43
N LEU A 15 10.38 -6.42 4.80
CA LEU A 15 9.97 -7.61 4.08
C LEU A 15 9.15 -8.46 5.05
N TRP A 16 7.95 -8.85 4.67
CA TRP A 16 7.00 -9.51 5.58
C TRP A 16 6.01 -10.39 4.80
N THR A 17 5.33 -11.27 5.54
CA THR A 17 4.20 -12.07 5.04
C THR A 17 2.95 -11.74 5.87
N ASP A 18 1.77 -11.81 5.26
CA ASP A 18 0.51 -11.40 5.87
C ASP A 18 -0.28 -12.59 6.43
N HIS A 19 -0.47 -12.65 7.74
CA HIS A 19 -1.27 -13.68 8.37
C HIS A 19 -2.79 -13.45 8.30
N ALA A 20 -3.23 -12.22 8.07
CA ALA A 20 -4.66 -11.89 8.08
C ALA A 20 -5.29 -12.08 6.70
N ALA A 21 -4.64 -11.57 5.65
CA ALA A 21 -5.20 -11.56 4.30
C ALA A 21 -4.25 -12.14 3.23
N GLN A 22 -3.14 -12.78 3.63
CA GLN A 22 -2.24 -13.51 2.74
C GLN A 22 -1.68 -12.65 1.59
N VAL A 23 -1.59 -11.33 1.77
CA VAL A 23 -1.12 -10.35 0.77
C VAL A 23 -2.00 -10.30 -0.49
N LEU A 24 -3.16 -10.98 -0.49
CA LEU A 24 -4.07 -11.05 -1.64
C LEU A 24 -4.61 -9.69 -2.05
N TRP A 25 -4.73 -8.78 -1.07
CA TRP A 25 -5.13 -7.40 -1.29
C TRP A 25 -4.12 -6.59 -2.11
N LEU A 26 -2.89 -7.09 -2.30
CA LEU A 26 -1.84 -6.43 -3.07
C LEU A 26 -1.66 -7.05 -4.46
N ASP A 27 -1.69 -8.38 -4.59
CA ASP A 27 -1.29 -9.07 -5.82
C ASP A 27 -2.28 -10.13 -6.34
N SER A 28 -3.47 -10.22 -5.77
CA SER A 28 -4.54 -11.15 -6.15
C SER A 28 -5.88 -10.43 -6.33
N ASP A 29 -6.97 -11.18 -6.26
CA ASP A 29 -8.34 -10.71 -6.26
C ASP A 29 -8.85 -10.60 -4.80
N TYR A 30 -9.17 -9.39 -4.35
CA TYR A 30 -9.63 -9.15 -2.98
C TYR A 30 -10.79 -8.15 -2.91
N PRO A 31 -11.86 -8.40 -2.12
CA PRO A 31 -12.08 -9.56 -1.26
C PRO A 31 -12.25 -10.88 -2.03
N VAL A 32 -11.89 -12.01 -1.41
CA VAL A 32 -11.88 -13.33 -2.09
C VAL A 32 -13.25 -13.79 -2.59
N THR A 33 -14.33 -13.29 -1.98
CA THR A 33 -15.73 -13.58 -2.33
C THR A 33 -16.29 -12.66 -3.42
N ALA A 34 -15.58 -11.59 -3.79
CA ALA A 34 -16.04 -10.66 -4.82
C ALA A 34 -15.75 -11.18 -6.24
N ASP A 35 -16.61 -10.77 -7.19
CA ASP A 35 -16.41 -11.04 -8.61
C ASP A 35 -15.18 -10.26 -9.14
N PRO A 36 -14.15 -10.94 -9.67
CA PRO A 36 -12.95 -10.29 -10.22
C PRO A 36 -13.23 -9.27 -11.33
N LYS A 37 -14.38 -9.37 -12.02
CA LYS A 37 -14.77 -8.42 -13.07
C LYS A 37 -15.20 -7.05 -12.52
N LYS A 38 -15.48 -6.95 -11.23
CA LYS A 38 -15.83 -5.67 -10.60
C LYS A 38 -14.57 -4.79 -10.49
N PRO A 39 -14.65 -3.50 -10.86
CA PRO A 39 -13.52 -2.58 -10.75
C PRO A 39 -12.91 -2.57 -9.34
N GLY A 40 -11.59 -2.72 -9.25
CA GLY A 40 -10.82 -2.64 -7.99
C GLY A 40 -10.68 -3.96 -7.20
N VAL A 41 -11.35 -5.04 -7.63
CA VAL A 41 -11.20 -6.38 -7.02
C VAL A 41 -9.89 -7.02 -7.44
N SER A 42 -9.63 -7.09 -8.75
CA SER A 42 -8.39 -7.66 -9.28
C SER A 42 -7.24 -6.67 -9.19
N ARG A 43 -6.18 -7.03 -8.46
CA ARG A 43 -5.00 -6.18 -8.16
C ARG A 43 -3.68 -6.78 -8.62
N GLY A 44 -3.70 -8.07 -8.91
CA GLY A 44 -2.60 -8.76 -9.57
C GLY A 44 -3.05 -10.11 -10.10
N THR A 45 -2.07 -10.91 -10.54
CA THR A 45 -2.32 -12.18 -11.23
C THR A 45 -2.11 -13.40 -10.32
N CYS A 46 -1.84 -13.20 -9.03
CA CYS A 46 -1.61 -14.28 -8.10
C CYS A 46 -2.91 -14.97 -7.70
N ALA A 47 -2.84 -16.28 -7.48
CA ALA A 47 -4.01 -17.08 -7.13
C ALA A 47 -4.55 -16.68 -5.75
N LYS A 48 -5.87 -16.75 -5.56
CA LYS A 48 -6.53 -16.48 -4.26
C LYS A 48 -6.08 -17.43 -3.14
N THR A 49 -5.40 -18.52 -3.48
CA THR A 49 -4.86 -19.52 -2.55
C THR A 49 -3.37 -19.33 -2.24
N SER A 50 -2.74 -18.29 -2.78
CA SER A 50 -1.32 -17.99 -2.54
C SER A 50 -1.10 -17.17 -1.26
N GLY A 51 0.15 -16.93 -0.89
CA GLY A 51 0.48 -16.02 0.21
C GLY A 51 0.28 -16.58 1.62
N VAL A 52 -0.08 -17.87 1.77
CA VAL A 52 -0.16 -18.56 3.06
C VAL A 52 1.21 -18.50 3.75
N PRO A 53 1.36 -17.84 4.91
CA PRO A 53 2.68 -17.56 5.48
C PRO A 53 3.55 -18.80 5.71
N LYS A 54 2.94 -19.91 6.16
CA LYS A 54 3.66 -21.17 6.37
C LYS A 54 4.26 -21.72 5.09
N GLU A 55 3.52 -21.64 3.98
CA GLU A 55 3.98 -22.12 2.67
C GLU A 55 5.05 -21.19 2.11
N VAL A 56 4.82 -19.87 2.18
CA VAL A 56 5.78 -18.87 1.68
C VAL A 56 7.10 -18.95 2.40
N ILE A 57 7.10 -19.03 3.73
CA ILE A 57 8.34 -19.11 4.53
C ILE A 57 9.10 -20.42 4.23
N ALA A 58 8.39 -21.53 4.02
CA ALA A 58 9.02 -22.81 3.71
C ALA A 58 9.56 -22.87 2.28
N GLU A 59 8.80 -22.40 1.29
CA GLU A 59 9.18 -22.46 -0.12
C GLU A 59 10.18 -21.36 -0.51
N GLN A 60 10.13 -20.19 0.14
CA GLN A 60 10.92 -19.00 -0.19
C GLN A 60 11.77 -18.53 1.00
N ALA A 61 12.41 -19.47 1.69
CA ALA A 61 13.28 -19.16 2.84
C ALA A 61 14.43 -18.18 2.48
N GLU A 62 14.88 -18.19 1.23
CA GLU A 62 15.95 -17.33 0.71
C GLU A 62 15.43 -16.00 0.10
N ALA A 63 14.14 -15.67 0.29
CA ALA A 63 13.58 -14.41 -0.20
C ALA A 63 14.32 -13.21 0.39
N THR A 64 14.86 -12.37 -0.49
CA THR A 64 15.59 -11.16 -0.11
C THR A 64 15.13 -9.96 -0.93
N VAL A 65 15.27 -8.76 -0.35
CA VAL A 65 15.00 -7.50 -1.03
C VAL A 65 16.20 -6.58 -0.86
N ALA A 66 16.67 -6.03 -1.97
CA ALA A 66 17.77 -5.07 -1.99
C ALA A 66 17.23 -3.67 -2.29
N PHE A 67 17.20 -2.82 -1.27
CA PHE A 67 16.90 -1.41 -1.44
C PHE A 67 18.19 -0.60 -1.52
N SER A 68 18.38 0.16 -2.59
CA SER A 68 19.61 0.94 -2.80
C SER A 68 19.34 2.26 -3.50
N ASN A 69 20.34 3.16 -3.51
CA ASN A 69 20.27 4.45 -4.19
C ASN A 69 19.09 5.34 -3.76
N ILE A 70 18.80 5.37 -2.44
CA ILE A 70 17.75 6.22 -1.86
C ILE A 70 18.20 7.68 -1.94
N ARG A 71 17.36 8.55 -2.51
CA ARG A 71 17.62 9.98 -2.68
C ARG A 71 16.39 10.79 -2.31
N VAL A 72 16.57 11.86 -1.55
CA VAL A 72 15.51 12.79 -1.14
C VAL A 72 15.96 14.21 -1.50
N GLY A 73 15.08 14.98 -2.13
CA GLY A 73 15.38 16.33 -2.58
C GLY A 73 14.22 16.95 -3.35
N ASP A 74 14.46 18.09 -3.98
CA ASP A 74 13.46 18.82 -4.74
C ASP A 74 12.92 18.00 -5.92
N ILE A 75 11.68 18.30 -6.35
CA ILE A 75 11.03 17.63 -7.48
C ILE A 75 11.89 17.79 -8.74
N GLY A 76 12.22 16.67 -9.37
CA GLY A 76 13.07 16.62 -10.56
C GLY A 76 14.58 16.63 -10.32
N SER A 77 15.05 16.71 -9.06
CA SER A 77 16.49 16.75 -8.73
C SER A 77 17.14 15.37 -8.49
N THR A 78 16.34 14.35 -8.20
CA THR A 78 16.84 13.05 -7.71
C THR A 78 17.28 12.08 -8.83
N VAL A 79 16.96 12.40 -10.08
CA VAL A 79 17.30 11.62 -11.28
C VAL A 79 17.93 12.51 -12.36
N LYS A 80 18.77 11.92 -13.22
CA LYS A 80 19.30 12.61 -14.40
C LYS A 80 18.25 12.57 -15.52
N GLY A 81 18.14 13.64 -16.31
CA GLY A 81 17.32 13.66 -17.52
C GLY A 81 15.84 14.02 -17.34
N VAL A 82 15.37 14.23 -16.10
CA VAL A 82 14.11 14.95 -15.86
C VAL A 82 14.43 16.43 -16.01
N GLY A 83 14.09 17.01 -17.17
CA GLY A 83 14.27 18.43 -17.42
C GLY A 83 13.57 19.24 -16.33
N THR A 84 14.34 20.00 -15.56
CA THR A 84 13.79 20.95 -14.59
C THR A 84 13.11 22.05 -15.38
N SER A 85 11.82 21.89 -15.68
CA SER A 85 10.98 23.02 -16.06
C SER A 85 10.99 23.96 -14.87
N LYS A 86 11.90 24.93 -14.91
CA LYS A 86 12.08 25.98 -13.92
C LYS A 86 10.83 26.86 -13.96
N THR A 87 9.76 26.43 -13.29
CA THR A 87 8.62 27.30 -13.02
C THR A 87 9.10 28.35 -12.04
N THR A 88 9.41 29.52 -12.58
CA THR A 88 9.71 30.73 -11.81
C THR A 88 8.50 31.07 -10.95
N THR A 89 8.44 30.56 -9.72
CA THR A 89 7.47 31.02 -8.72
C THR A 89 7.91 32.39 -8.24
N THR A 90 7.34 33.45 -8.82
CA THR A 90 7.45 34.82 -8.32
C THR A 90 6.92 34.87 -6.89
N LYS A 91 7.84 34.99 -5.93
CA LYS A 91 7.54 35.20 -4.51
C LYS A 91 6.92 36.59 -4.34
N LYS A 92 5.59 36.68 -4.33
CA LYS A 92 4.90 37.89 -3.89
C LYS A 92 4.96 37.96 -2.36
N THR A 93 5.92 38.74 -1.86
CA THR A 93 5.96 39.21 -0.48
C THR A 93 4.71 40.05 -0.22
N THR A 94 3.86 39.65 0.72
CA THR A 94 2.88 40.54 1.34
C THR A 94 2.77 40.17 2.82
N THR A 95 3.06 41.19 3.62
CA THR A 95 3.18 41.27 5.08
C THR A 95 1.85 41.10 5.83
N THR A 96 1.92 40.43 6.99
CA THR A 96 0.91 40.30 8.06
C THR A 96 0.50 41.67 8.65
N PRO A 97 -0.67 41.81 9.33
CA PRO A 97 -0.75 41.55 10.77
C PRO A 97 -2.06 40.88 11.28
N ALA A 98 -1.99 40.40 12.53
CA ALA A 98 -2.87 39.51 13.30
C ALA A 98 -4.25 40.06 13.74
N THR A 99 -5.12 39.21 14.34
CA THR A 99 -5.76 39.36 15.69
C THR A 99 -7.03 38.47 15.91
N GLU A 100 -7.01 37.62 16.97
CA GLU A 100 -8.08 37.17 17.95
C GLU A 100 -9.39 36.48 17.47
N THR A 101 -10.15 35.60 18.18
CA THR A 101 -10.16 34.91 19.51
C THR A 101 -11.36 33.91 19.58
N ALA A 102 -11.25 32.82 20.38
CA ALA A 102 -12.29 31.97 21.06
C ALA A 102 -13.38 31.23 20.23
N ASN A 103 -14.02 30.10 20.58
CA ASN A 103 -14.15 29.20 21.75
C ASN A 103 -14.71 27.83 21.23
N GLU A 104 -14.25 26.67 21.70
CA GLU A 104 -14.84 25.76 22.72
C GLU A 104 -16.12 24.99 22.34
N ALA A 105 -16.05 23.65 22.28
CA ALA A 105 -16.92 22.66 22.97
C ALA A 105 -16.94 21.25 22.29
N ASP A 106 -16.55 20.23 23.05
CA ASP A 106 -16.92 18.78 22.99
C ASP A 106 -18.41 18.63 23.48
N PRO A 107 -19.16 17.49 23.41
CA PRO A 107 -18.63 16.12 23.42
C PRO A 107 -19.35 14.93 22.73
N GLU A 108 -18.56 13.85 22.63
CA GLU A 108 -18.77 12.40 22.86
C GLU A 108 -19.90 11.50 22.26
N VAL A 109 -19.49 10.21 22.10
CA VAL A 109 -20.15 8.89 22.32
C VAL A 109 -20.60 8.04 21.11
N GLY A 110 -20.11 6.78 21.08
CA GLY A 110 -20.83 5.57 20.62
C GLY A 110 -19.98 4.62 19.75
N ALA A 111 -19.18 3.69 20.29
CA ALA A 111 -19.53 2.34 20.80
C ALA A 111 -19.69 1.24 19.70
N ASP A 112 -18.63 0.41 19.58
CA ASP A 112 -18.53 -1.07 19.66
C ASP A 112 -19.43 -2.08 18.87
N ALA A 113 -18.77 -3.21 18.55
CA ALA A 113 -19.23 -4.59 18.21
C ALA A 113 -19.63 -4.89 16.75
N ASP A 114 -19.35 -6.03 16.11
CA ASP A 114 -18.47 -7.23 16.22
C ASP A 114 -18.59 -7.94 14.83
N PRO A 115 -17.71 -8.88 14.41
CA PRO A 115 -17.74 -9.50 13.09
C PRO A 115 -18.54 -10.82 13.06
N GLU A 116 -19.31 -11.07 12.00
CA GLU A 116 -19.89 -12.39 11.72
C GLU A 116 -19.07 -13.15 10.66
N GLU A 117 -18.66 -14.36 11.07
CA GLU A 117 -18.17 -15.50 10.31
C GLU A 117 -19.23 -16.08 9.35
N VAL A 118 -18.83 -16.50 8.16
CA VAL A 118 -19.26 -17.70 7.38
C VAL A 118 -18.42 -17.70 6.09
N GLY A 119 -17.93 -18.78 5.51
CA GLY A 119 -18.19 -20.20 5.55
C GLY A 119 -17.44 -20.76 4.33
N ALA A 120 -16.91 -21.98 4.45
CA ALA A 120 -16.01 -22.57 3.46
C ALA A 120 -16.77 -23.24 2.32
N ASP A 121 -16.52 -22.85 1.07
CA ASP A 121 -16.89 -23.63 -0.11
C ASP A 121 -15.74 -23.64 -1.11
N ALA A 122 -15.17 -24.82 -1.31
CA ALA A 122 -14.13 -25.10 -2.28
C ALA A 122 -14.75 -25.26 -3.68
N ASP A 123 -14.16 -24.64 -4.70
CA ASP A 123 -14.31 -25.11 -6.06
C ASP A 123 -13.00 -25.01 -6.83
N THR A 124 -12.60 -26.17 -7.34
CA THR A 124 -11.37 -26.46 -8.07
C THR A 124 -11.66 -26.28 -9.55
N GLU A 125 -11.01 -25.33 -10.22
CA GLU A 125 -10.98 -25.28 -11.69
C GLU A 125 -9.56 -24.96 -12.16
N THR A 126 -8.97 -25.95 -12.82
CA THR A 126 -7.62 -26.00 -13.38
C THR A 126 -7.55 -25.40 -14.79
N GLY A 127 -6.63 -24.44 -15.01
CA GLY A 127 -6.10 -24.12 -16.34
C GLY A 127 -5.46 -22.71 -16.46
N PRO A 128 -4.64 -22.47 -17.50
CA PRO A 128 -3.33 -23.06 -17.78
C PRO A 128 -2.19 -22.34 -17.04
N SER A 129 -1.22 -23.14 -16.60
CA SER A 129 -0.06 -22.78 -15.79
C SER A 129 1.02 -22.03 -16.59
N THR A 130 0.89 -20.71 -16.70
CA THR A 130 2.03 -19.82 -17.06
C THR A 130 2.18 -18.60 -16.14
N SER A 131 1.19 -18.29 -15.30
CA SER A 131 1.20 -17.10 -14.42
C SER A 131 1.63 -17.39 -12.97
N THR A 132 1.48 -18.64 -12.51
CA THR A 132 1.81 -19.05 -11.13
C THR A 132 3.30 -18.97 -10.80
N SER A 133 4.18 -19.01 -11.81
CA SER A 133 5.62 -18.93 -11.62
C SER A 133 6.07 -17.57 -11.10
N SER A 134 5.44 -16.47 -11.52
CA SER A 134 5.79 -15.11 -11.09
C SER A 134 5.36 -14.82 -9.65
N CYS A 135 4.35 -15.53 -9.13
CA CYS A 135 3.90 -15.37 -7.74
C CYS A 135 4.75 -16.17 -6.75
N LYS A 136 5.41 -17.24 -7.23
CA LYS A 136 6.38 -18.01 -6.44
C LYS A 136 7.83 -17.57 -6.66
N ARG A 137 8.17 -16.81 -7.71
CA ARG A 137 9.57 -16.51 -8.08
C ARG A 137 9.79 -15.04 -8.47
N ARG A 138 9.37 -14.09 -7.65
CA ARG A 138 10.00 -12.77 -7.69
C ARG A 138 11.18 -12.78 -6.72
N HIS A 139 12.34 -13.16 -7.26
CA HIS A 139 13.68 -12.86 -6.73
C HIS A 139 14.33 -11.89 -7.70
#